data_AF-A0A523IU89-F1
#
_entry.id   AF-A0A523IU89-F1
#
_cell.length_a   1.000
_cell.length_b   1.000
_cell.length_c   1.000
_cell.angle_alpha   90.00
_cell.angle_beta   90.00
_cell.angle_gamma   90.00
#
_symmetry.space_group_name_H-M   'P 1'
#
loop_
_entity.id
_entity.type
_entity.pdbx_description
1 polymer ?
#
loop_
_entity_poly.entity_id
_entity_poly.type
_entity_poly.pdbx_seq_one_letter_code
_entity_poly.pdbx_strand_id
1 'polypeptide(L)'
;MGKTSLFALLLLVMVSFGITGGCNKNNGNGNNPDPGSTDGFDLELAIELGELALVAYEQRIQCINGGKGAITVPAPYNLEEVIFEPVSSFFNDTCAGDDDDDVIPIAFIATEGDNIYVVFRGTANISDAISDVIALQVPYDFVPNGGNVALGFLDVYGFEASNPIVSTILAKLEELTMTGNFNNLFITGHSLGAALAFLAFPDFSQNVGMIDSVTMYNFAGPAVGDSQFVSTYEATESLNRISFRIVNTNDLIPMLPPLGLDCFLFSYEHVDGEVTITFGTQLPPLPDFANDDCDLITIGEQLTTYGIINMDDILEDHSMCTYFDTLCMMGSSPGTCAQRAIGCDDGNDNP
;
A
#
# COMPACT_ATOMS: atom_id res chain seq x y z
N MET A 1 -25.87 25.07 16.75
CA MET A 1 -25.49 24.49 18.06
C MET A 1 -25.55 22.97 17.91
N GLY A 2 -24.47 22.21 17.84
CA GLY A 2 -23.06 22.57 17.63
C GLY A 2 -22.35 21.31 17.08
N LYS A 3 -21.71 21.42 15.90
CA LYS A 3 -21.03 20.30 15.23
C LYS A 3 -19.54 20.34 15.58
N THR A 4 -19.13 19.73 16.71
CA THR A 4 -17.71 19.58 17.13
C THR A 4 -17.55 18.65 18.35
N SER A 5 -18.34 17.57 18.47
CA SER A 5 -18.26 16.69 19.66
C SER A 5 -18.87 15.31 19.43
N LEU A 6 -18.19 14.44 18.65
CA LEU A 6 -18.38 12.98 18.80
C LEU A 6 -17.20 12.11 18.30
N PHE A 7 -16.23 12.64 17.55
CA PHE A 7 -15.02 11.90 17.18
C PHE A 7 -14.02 11.68 18.33
N ALA A 8 -14.16 12.40 19.45
CA ALA A 8 -13.31 12.25 20.63
C ALA A 8 -13.79 11.15 21.60
N LEU A 9 -14.38 10.05 21.10
CA LEU A 9 -15.03 9.03 21.94
C LEU A 9 -14.78 7.58 21.50
N LEU A 10 -13.54 7.23 21.14
CA LEU A 10 -13.12 5.82 21.10
C LEU A 10 -11.70 5.53 21.63
N LEU A 11 -11.04 6.52 22.27
CA LEU A 11 -9.71 6.37 22.88
C LEU A 11 -9.75 6.67 24.39
N LEU A 12 -10.07 5.66 25.19
CA LEU A 12 -9.96 5.70 26.66
C LEU A 12 -10.03 4.27 27.26
N VAL A 13 -9.30 4.03 28.38
CA VAL A 13 -9.11 2.73 29.10
C VAL A 13 -7.99 1.86 28.46
N MET A 14 -6.90 1.40 29.10
CA MET A 14 -6.24 1.50 30.43
C MET A 14 -4.77 1.00 30.28
N VAL A 15 -3.73 1.36 31.05
CA VAL A 15 -3.52 2.37 32.13
C VAL A 15 -2.00 2.68 32.29
N SER A 16 -1.65 3.75 33.02
CA SER A 16 -0.29 4.22 33.33
C SER A 16 0.60 3.27 34.17
N PHE A 17 1.90 3.17 33.83
CA PHE A 17 3.03 3.18 34.79
C PHE A 17 4.35 3.51 34.08
N GLY A 18 5.03 4.59 34.49
CA GLY A 18 6.31 5.00 33.88
C GLY A 18 7.54 4.49 34.64
N ILE A 19 8.68 4.39 33.94
CA ILE A 19 10.03 4.34 34.54
C ILE A 19 10.95 5.27 33.74
N THR A 20 11.65 6.15 34.45
CA THR A 20 12.69 7.03 33.91
C THR A 20 13.98 6.27 33.60
N GLY A 21 14.54 6.45 32.39
CA GLY A 21 15.89 6.00 32.03
C GLY A 21 16.51 6.93 31.00
N GLY A 22 17.57 7.66 31.37
CA GLY A 22 18.12 8.72 30.53
C GLY A 22 19.02 8.21 29.38
N CYS A 23 18.82 8.75 28.18
CA CYS A 23 19.62 8.44 27.00
C CYS A 23 21.05 9.01 27.08
N ASN A 24 22.03 8.20 26.67
CA ASN A 24 23.43 8.60 26.52
C ASN A 24 23.72 8.90 25.05
N LYS A 25 24.05 10.15 24.72
CA LYS A 25 24.27 10.57 23.32
C LYS A 25 25.55 9.98 22.73
N ASN A 26 25.46 9.40 21.54
CA ASN A 26 26.59 9.24 20.62
C ASN A 26 26.11 9.46 19.19
N ASN A 27 26.63 10.49 18.52
CA ASN A 27 26.33 10.76 17.11
C ASN A 27 26.95 9.67 16.22
N GLY A 28 26.14 9.04 15.38
CA GLY A 28 26.57 8.39 14.14
C GLY A 28 26.19 9.26 12.94
N ASN A 29 27.11 9.46 12.00
CA ASN A 29 26.76 10.10 10.72
C ASN A 29 25.82 9.18 9.94
N GLY A 30 24.63 9.65 9.59
CA GLY A 30 23.87 9.07 8.49
C GLY A 30 24.64 9.26 7.18
N ASN A 31 25.04 8.16 6.56
CA ASN A 31 25.38 8.17 5.14
C ASN A 31 24.06 8.18 4.39
N ASN A 32 23.84 9.19 3.54
CA ASN A 32 22.74 9.16 2.58
C ASN A 32 23.00 7.98 1.62
N PRO A 33 22.04 7.08 1.38
CA PRO A 33 22.18 6.07 0.34
C PRO A 33 22.38 6.72 -1.03
N ASP A 34 23.08 6.01 -1.92
CA ASP A 34 23.18 6.36 -3.34
C ASP A 34 21.78 6.19 -3.98
N PRO A 35 21.36 6.98 -4.97
CA PRO A 35 20.09 6.72 -5.65
C PRO A 35 20.21 5.38 -6.38
N GLY A 36 19.37 4.40 -5.99
CA GLY A 36 19.37 3.07 -6.59
C GLY A 36 19.30 3.12 -8.12
N SER A 37 20.01 2.21 -8.79
CA SER A 37 20.04 2.19 -10.25
C SER A 37 18.68 1.81 -10.81
N THR A 38 18.04 2.72 -11.55
CA THR A 38 16.78 2.47 -12.28
C THR A 38 16.95 1.57 -13.53
N ASP A 39 18.05 0.80 -13.59
CA ASP A 39 18.36 -0.14 -14.65
C ASP A 39 17.34 -1.29 -14.63
N GLY A 40 16.41 -1.29 -15.59
CA GLY A 40 15.34 -2.29 -15.70
C GLY A 40 13.92 -1.77 -15.44
N PHE A 41 13.76 -0.49 -15.10
CA PHE A 41 12.43 0.14 -15.03
C PHE A 41 11.77 0.20 -16.42
N ASP A 42 10.54 -0.28 -16.53
CA ASP A 42 9.69 -0.22 -17.72
C ASP A 42 8.47 0.66 -17.45
N LEU A 43 8.41 1.81 -18.14
CA LEU A 43 7.35 2.78 -17.98
C LEU A 43 5.99 2.30 -18.51
N GLU A 44 5.97 1.49 -19.57
CA GLU A 44 4.70 1.01 -20.13
C GLU A 44 4.10 -0.09 -19.22
N LEU A 45 4.95 -0.89 -18.58
CA LEU A 45 4.53 -1.79 -17.49
C LEU A 45 4.07 -1.01 -16.25
N ALA A 46 4.75 0.08 -15.87
CA ALA A 46 4.30 0.95 -14.78
C ALA A 46 2.91 1.53 -15.06
N ILE A 47 2.65 1.95 -16.29
CA ILE A 47 1.32 2.40 -16.73
C ILE A 47 0.30 1.26 -16.64
N GLU A 48 0.64 0.06 -17.12
CA GLU A 48 -0.24 -1.13 -17.03
C GLU A 48 -0.64 -1.46 -15.59
N LEU A 49 0.34 -1.51 -14.68
CA LEU A 49 0.13 -1.82 -13.27
C LEU A 49 -0.55 -0.68 -12.51
N GLY A 50 -0.47 0.56 -13.01
CA GLY A 50 -1.24 1.70 -12.53
C GLY A 50 -2.72 1.67 -12.95
N GLU A 51 -3.04 1.25 -14.18
CA GLU A 51 -4.44 1.02 -14.60
C GLU A 51 -5.08 -0.07 -13.73
N LEU A 52 -4.37 -1.17 -13.48
CA LEU A 52 -4.90 -2.24 -12.63
C LEU A 52 -5.12 -1.78 -11.18
N ALA A 53 -4.27 -0.89 -10.64
CA ALA A 53 -4.52 -0.27 -9.34
C ALA A 53 -5.83 0.54 -9.32
N LEU A 54 -6.15 1.30 -10.38
CA LEU A 54 -7.45 1.97 -10.55
C LEU A 54 -8.62 0.97 -10.68
N VAL A 55 -8.42 -0.17 -11.36
CA VAL A 55 -9.43 -1.25 -11.43
C VAL A 55 -9.76 -1.77 -10.02
N ALA A 56 -8.80 -1.89 -9.10
CA ALA A 56 -9.06 -2.36 -7.75
C ALA A 56 -9.99 -1.41 -6.97
N TYR A 57 -9.83 -0.09 -7.18
CA TYR A 57 -10.72 0.94 -6.64
C TYR A 57 -12.13 0.84 -7.26
N GLU A 58 -12.24 0.76 -8.59
CA GLU A 58 -13.52 0.56 -9.29
C GLU A 58 -14.24 -0.74 -8.86
N GLN A 59 -13.52 -1.83 -8.56
CA GLN A 59 -14.14 -3.06 -8.05
C GLN A 59 -14.84 -2.85 -6.69
N ARG A 60 -14.36 -1.93 -5.84
CA ARG A 60 -15.06 -1.48 -4.63
C ARG A 60 -16.40 -0.84 -4.99
N ILE A 61 -16.41 0.09 -5.94
CA ILE A 61 -17.64 0.76 -6.44
C ILE A 61 -18.63 -0.28 -7.01
N GLN A 62 -18.16 -1.23 -7.82
CA GLN A 62 -18.98 -2.29 -8.43
C GLN A 62 -19.62 -3.18 -7.37
N CYS A 63 -18.84 -3.61 -6.37
CA CYS A 63 -19.33 -4.34 -5.19
C CYS A 63 -20.43 -3.56 -4.43
N ILE A 64 -20.18 -2.29 -4.10
CA ILE A 64 -21.14 -1.46 -3.32
C ILE A 64 -22.44 -1.23 -4.09
N ASN A 65 -22.38 -1.02 -5.41
CA ASN A 65 -23.56 -0.70 -6.22
C ASN A 65 -24.31 -1.92 -6.75
N GLY A 66 -23.62 -3.04 -6.99
CA GLY A 66 -24.16 -4.21 -7.71
C GLY A 66 -23.90 -5.57 -7.05
N GLY A 67 -23.20 -5.60 -5.90
CA GLY A 67 -22.83 -6.81 -5.18
C GLY A 67 -21.62 -7.53 -5.76
N LYS A 68 -21.19 -8.62 -5.11
CA LYS A 68 -20.02 -9.42 -5.53
C LYS A 68 -20.06 -9.85 -7.01
N GLY A 69 -21.26 -10.13 -7.54
CA GLY A 69 -21.46 -10.55 -8.93
C GLY A 69 -21.36 -9.45 -9.99
N ALA A 70 -21.19 -8.18 -9.59
CA ALA A 70 -20.95 -7.06 -10.50
C ALA A 70 -19.45 -6.76 -10.72
N ILE A 71 -18.57 -7.38 -9.92
CA ILE A 71 -17.13 -7.16 -9.95
C ILE A 71 -16.53 -7.73 -11.24
N THR A 72 -15.71 -6.92 -11.92
CA THR A 72 -15.11 -7.24 -13.22
C THR A 72 -13.68 -6.70 -13.33
N VAL A 73 -12.99 -7.08 -14.41
CA VAL A 73 -11.77 -6.43 -14.90
C VAL A 73 -12.00 -6.03 -16.36
N PRO A 74 -11.34 -4.97 -16.89
CA PRO A 74 -11.44 -4.63 -18.29
C PRO A 74 -10.78 -5.70 -19.16
N ALA A 75 -11.25 -5.86 -20.40
CA ALA A 75 -10.53 -6.64 -21.40
C ALA A 75 -9.19 -5.93 -21.73
N PRO A 76 -8.07 -6.65 -21.92
CA PRO A 76 -7.96 -8.08 -22.23
C PRO A 76 -7.91 -9.05 -21.03
N TYR A 77 -7.86 -8.54 -19.80
CA TYR A 77 -7.71 -9.36 -18.59
C TYR A 77 -8.89 -10.29 -18.34
N ASN A 78 -8.61 -11.44 -17.72
CA ASN A 78 -9.60 -12.35 -17.18
C ASN A 78 -9.53 -12.28 -15.64
N LEU A 79 -10.67 -12.09 -14.97
CA LEU A 79 -10.74 -12.10 -13.51
C LEU A 79 -10.76 -13.55 -13.02
N GLU A 80 -9.77 -13.92 -12.21
CA GLU A 80 -9.56 -15.29 -11.71
C GLU A 80 -10.06 -15.49 -10.28
N GLU A 81 -9.91 -14.47 -9.42
CA GLU A 81 -10.31 -14.49 -8.01
C GLU A 81 -10.48 -13.06 -7.48
N VAL A 82 -11.40 -12.86 -6.53
CA VAL A 82 -11.57 -11.60 -5.79
C VAL A 82 -11.45 -11.89 -4.31
N ILE A 83 -10.50 -11.23 -3.65
CA ILE A 83 -10.24 -11.42 -2.23
C ILE A 83 -10.93 -10.29 -1.46
N PHE A 84 -11.66 -10.69 -0.42
CA PHE A 84 -12.51 -9.83 0.39
C PHE A 84 -11.97 -9.69 1.80
N GLU A 85 -12.05 -8.48 2.36
CA GLU A 85 -11.83 -8.20 3.79
C GLU A 85 -13.18 -8.00 4.51
N PRO A 86 -13.30 -8.38 5.79
CA PRO A 86 -14.49 -8.12 6.58
C PRO A 86 -14.55 -6.66 7.04
N VAL A 87 -15.74 -6.06 6.95
CA VAL A 87 -16.01 -4.68 7.32
C VAL A 87 -16.39 -4.61 8.79
N SER A 88 -15.46 -4.18 9.63
CA SER A 88 -15.60 -4.20 11.10
C SER A 88 -16.51 -3.12 11.69
N SER A 89 -17.07 -2.22 10.88
CA SER A 89 -17.87 -1.08 11.37
C SER A 89 -19.19 -0.88 10.63
N PHE A 90 -20.26 -0.61 11.40
CA PHE A 90 -21.62 -0.29 10.94
C PHE A 90 -21.75 0.95 10.03
N PHE A 91 -20.64 1.65 9.72
CA PHE A 91 -20.63 2.91 8.97
C PHE A 91 -19.88 2.82 7.64
N ASN A 92 -19.21 1.70 7.37
CA ASN A 92 -18.48 1.49 6.11
C ASN A 92 -19.37 0.72 5.12
N ASP A 93 -19.28 1.05 3.83
CA ASP A 93 -20.04 0.37 2.78
C ASP A 93 -19.57 -1.09 2.60
N THR A 94 -20.53 -2.00 2.43
CA THR A 94 -20.32 -3.42 2.10
C THR A 94 -20.88 -3.72 0.71
N CYS A 95 -20.60 -4.92 0.15
CA CYS A 95 -21.22 -5.31 -1.11
C CYS A 95 -22.74 -5.37 -1.03
N ALA A 96 -23.43 -4.79 -2.02
CA ALA A 96 -24.89 -4.83 -2.07
C ALA A 96 -25.44 -6.25 -2.20
N GLY A 97 -26.45 -6.57 -1.37
CA GLY A 97 -27.21 -7.81 -1.47
C GLY A 97 -26.63 -9.01 -0.74
N ASP A 98 -25.54 -8.85 0.01
CA ASP A 98 -25.07 -9.85 0.98
C ASP A 98 -25.75 -9.62 2.34
N ASP A 99 -26.60 -10.55 2.78
CA ASP A 99 -27.34 -10.45 4.06
C ASP A 99 -26.58 -11.04 5.28
N ASP A 100 -25.39 -11.65 5.10
CA ASP A 100 -24.71 -12.44 6.16
C ASP A 100 -23.18 -12.25 6.35
N ASP A 101 -22.42 -11.60 5.44
CA ASP A 101 -20.93 -11.59 5.50
C ASP A 101 -20.25 -10.22 5.71
N ASP A 102 -20.92 -9.08 5.51
CA ASP A 102 -20.36 -7.71 5.64
C ASP A 102 -18.91 -7.55 5.11
N VAL A 103 -18.70 -7.68 3.79
CA VAL A 103 -17.35 -7.64 3.17
C VAL A 103 -17.18 -6.58 2.07
N ILE A 104 -15.92 -6.27 1.75
CA ILE A 104 -15.49 -5.40 0.65
C ILE A 104 -14.23 -5.98 -0.08
N PRO A 105 -14.04 -5.82 -1.40
CA PRO A 105 -12.85 -6.31 -2.11
C PRO A 105 -11.57 -5.58 -1.70
N ILE A 106 -10.54 -6.29 -1.27
CA ILE A 106 -9.22 -5.74 -0.90
C ILE A 106 -8.12 -6.10 -1.91
N ALA A 107 -8.30 -7.20 -2.66
CA ALA A 107 -7.39 -7.56 -3.75
C ALA A 107 -8.11 -8.36 -4.82
N PHE A 108 -7.52 -8.45 -6.02
CA PHE A 108 -7.95 -9.39 -7.05
C PHE A 108 -6.77 -10.07 -7.73
N ILE A 109 -7.07 -11.19 -8.38
CA ILE A 109 -6.13 -11.93 -9.24
C ILE A 109 -6.70 -11.92 -10.66
N ALA A 110 -5.89 -11.53 -11.63
CA ALA A 110 -6.25 -11.55 -13.04
C ALA A 110 -5.16 -12.19 -13.90
N THR A 111 -5.53 -12.61 -15.12
CA THR A 111 -4.61 -13.21 -16.10
C THR A 111 -4.72 -12.55 -17.47
N GLU A 112 -3.57 -12.40 -18.14
CA GLU A 112 -3.47 -12.10 -19.57
C GLU A 112 -2.30 -12.88 -20.18
N GLY A 113 -2.54 -13.68 -21.22
CA GLY A 113 -1.50 -14.47 -21.87
C GLY A 113 -0.80 -15.43 -20.89
N ASP A 114 0.52 -15.27 -20.72
CA ASP A 114 1.36 -16.04 -19.80
C ASP A 114 1.62 -15.28 -18.46
N ASN A 115 0.84 -14.23 -18.18
CA ASN A 115 0.99 -13.35 -17.01
C ASN A 115 -0.13 -13.55 -15.99
N ILE A 116 0.22 -13.52 -14.71
CA ILE A 116 -0.70 -13.36 -13.57
C ILE A 116 -0.46 -11.99 -12.94
N TYR A 117 -1.53 -11.33 -12.52
CA TYR A 117 -1.51 -10.03 -11.83
C TYR A 117 -2.18 -10.20 -10.47
N VAL A 118 -1.48 -9.87 -9.39
CA VAL A 118 -2.04 -9.72 -8.04
C VAL A 118 -2.08 -8.24 -7.71
N VAL A 119 -3.27 -7.73 -7.45
CA VAL A 119 -3.53 -6.30 -7.36
C VAL A 119 -4.20 -6.00 -6.03
N PHE A 120 -3.58 -5.16 -5.21
CA PHE A 120 -4.09 -4.75 -3.91
C PHE A 120 -4.72 -3.35 -3.98
N ARG A 121 -5.96 -3.23 -3.50
CA ARG A 121 -6.68 -1.96 -3.38
C ARG A 121 -6.08 -1.12 -2.25
N GLY A 122 -5.98 0.19 -2.45
CA GLY A 122 -5.71 1.14 -1.36
C GLY A 122 -6.94 1.42 -0.49
N THR A 123 -6.81 2.37 0.43
CA THR A 123 -7.93 2.90 1.22
C THR A 123 -8.62 4.02 0.43
N ALA A 124 -9.96 4.10 0.48
CA ALA A 124 -10.74 5.19 -0.15
C ALA A 124 -10.79 6.47 0.71
N ASN A 125 -10.21 6.45 1.91
CA ASN A 125 -10.17 7.57 2.85
C ASN A 125 -8.72 7.81 3.31
N ILE A 126 -8.18 8.97 2.94
CA ILE A 126 -6.81 9.38 3.28
C ILE A 126 -6.63 9.69 4.77
N SER A 127 -7.70 10.07 5.48
CA SER A 127 -7.64 10.32 6.94
C SER A 127 -7.46 9.01 7.70
N ASP A 128 -8.09 7.94 7.23
CA ASP A 128 -7.90 6.59 7.77
C ASP A 128 -6.48 6.12 7.44
N ALA A 129 -6.03 6.27 6.18
CA ALA A 129 -4.65 5.94 5.79
C ALA A 129 -3.58 6.66 6.63
N ILE A 130 -3.68 7.98 6.86
CA ILE A 130 -2.73 8.72 7.72
C ILE A 130 -2.76 8.21 9.17
N SER A 131 -3.91 7.75 9.66
CA SER A 131 -4.07 7.18 11.00
C SER A 131 -3.47 5.77 11.10
N ASP A 132 -3.66 4.95 10.06
CA ASP A 132 -3.19 3.55 9.99
C ASP A 132 -1.67 3.44 9.78
N VAL A 133 -1.07 4.44 9.13
CA VAL A 133 0.38 4.51 8.81
C VAL A 133 1.25 4.70 10.07
N ILE A 134 0.69 4.75 11.29
CA ILE A 134 1.44 4.83 12.55
C ILE A 134 1.15 3.58 13.39
N ALA A 135 1.64 2.43 12.92
CA ALA A 135 1.47 1.16 13.58
C ALA A 135 2.64 0.82 14.53
N LEU A 136 2.33 0.03 15.57
CA LEU A 136 3.33 -0.77 16.27
C LEU A 136 3.97 -1.74 15.28
N GLN A 137 5.29 -1.96 15.39
CA GLN A 137 5.97 -2.98 14.58
C GLN A 137 5.87 -4.37 15.23
N VAL A 138 5.65 -5.38 14.41
CA VAL A 138 5.52 -6.79 14.80
C VAL A 138 6.31 -7.70 13.85
N PRO A 139 6.73 -8.91 14.28
CA PRO A 139 7.54 -9.81 13.45
C PRO A 139 6.86 -10.20 12.14
N TYR A 140 7.60 -10.15 11.04
CA TYR A 140 7.15 -10.58 9.73
C TYR A 140 7.55 -12.04 9.47
N ASP A 141 6.70 -12.97 9.93
CA ASP A 141 6.98 -14.41 9.95
C ASP A 141 6.70 -15.16 8.62
N PHE A 142 6.21 -14.47 7.59
CA PHE A 142 5.98 -15.05 6.25
C PHE A 142 7.29 -15.38 5.50
N VAL A 143 8.39 -14.73 5.89
CA VAL A 143 9.72 -14.89 5.30
C VAL A 143 10.77 -15.14 6.40
N PRO A 144 11.71 -16.08 6.23
CA PRO A 144 12.79 -16.30 7.20
C PRO A 144 13.64 -15.04 7.45
N ASN A 145 13.67 -14.59 8.71
CA ASN A 145 14.32 -13.33 9.12
C ASN A 145 13.67 -12.07 8.51
N GLY A 146 12.36 -12.07 8.30
CA GLY A 146 11.60 -10.96 7.71
C GLY A 146 11.62 -9.62 8.47
N GLY A 147 12.32 -9.51 9.60
CA GLY A 147 12.36 -8.28 10.41
C GLY A 147 11.02 -7.99 11.09
N ASN A 148 10.73 -6.71 11.32
CA ASN A 148 9.44 -6.27 11.83
C ASN A 148 8.77 -5.30 10.85
N VAL A 149 7.44 -5.37 10.77
CA VAL A 149 6.60 -4.56 9.89
C VAL A 149 5.43 -3.93 10.66
N ALA A 150 4.84 -2.89 10.10
CA ALA A 150 3.63 -2.25 10.63
C ALA A 150 2.50 -3.27 10.84
N LEU A 151 2.01 -3.36 12.09
CA LEU A 151 0.90 -4.24 12.47
C LEU A 151 -0.34 -4.05 11.59
N GLY A 152 -0.75 -2.80 11.30
CA GLY A 152 -1.93 -2.53 10.48
C GLY A 152 -1.83 -3.11 9.07
N PHE A 153 -0.65 -3.04 8.43
CA PHE A 153 -0.45 -3.64 7.10
C PHE A 153 -0.39 -5.18 7.19
N LEU A 154 0.21 -5.72 8.25
CA LEU A 154 0.30 -7.17 8.45
C LEU A 154 -1.06 -7.81 8.78
N ASP A 155 -1.91 -7.13 9.55
CA ASP A 155 -3.27 -7.58 9.89
C ASP A 155 -4.16 -7.65 8.65
N VAL A 156 -4.01 -6.72 7.70
CA VAL A 156 -4.71 -6.78 6.40
C VAL A 156 -4.11 -7.85 5.48
N TYR A 157 -2.78 -7.98 5.42
CA TYR A 157 -2.12 -8.98 4.57
C TYR A 157 -2.37 -10.43 5.01
N GLY A 158 -2.26 -10.66 6.33
CA GLY A 158 -2.22 -11.99 6.95
C GLY A 158 -3.47 -12.38 7.75
N PHE A 159 -4.54 -11.57 7.69
CA PHE A 159 -5.77 -11.59 8.51
C PHE A 159 -6.07 -12.90 9.26
N GLU A 160 -6.21 -12.78 10.60
CA GLU A 160 -6.49 -13.79 11.65
C GLU A 160 -6.36 -15.29 11.29
N ALA A 161 -5.82 -16.07 12.24
CA ALA A 161 -5.47 -17.50 12.14
C ALA A 161 -6.55 -18.52 11.67
N SER A 162 -7.73 -18.05 11.26
CA SER A 162 -8.79 -18.80 10.58
C SER A 162 -8.85 -18.61 9.05
N ASN A 163 -8.44 -17.47 8.46
CA ASN A 163 -8.54 -17.23 7.01
C ASN A 163 -7.61 -16.11 6.45
N PRO A 164 -6.30 -16.37 6.26
CA PRO A 164 -5.38 -15.38 5.72
C PRO A 164 -5.65 -15.05 4.25
N ILE A 165 -5.76 -13.76 3.91
CA ILE A 165 -5.88 -13.23 2.54
C ILE A 165 -4.77 -13.78 1.63
N VAL A 166 -3.53 -13.70 2.11
CA VAL A 166 -2.33 -14.32 1.50
C VAL A 166 -2.48 -15.81 1.18
N SER A 167 -3.18 -16.60 2.03
CA SER A 167 -3.33 -18.04 1.80
C SER A 167 -4.27 -18.37 0.62
N THR A 168 -5.33 -17.56 0.45
CA THR A 168 -6.22 -17.64 -0.72
C THR A 168 -5.46 -17.26 -1.98
N ILE A 169 -4.63 -16.21 -1.92
CA ILE A 169 -3.81 -15.79 -3.06
C ILE A 169 -2.82 -16.90 -3.45
N LEU A 170 -2.01 -17.39 -2.52
CA LEU A 170 -1.03 -18.45 -2.79
C LEU A 170 -1.67 -19.73 -3.33
N ALA A 171 -2.83 -20.14 -2.80
CA ALA A 171 -3.58 -21.29 -3.31
C ALA A 171 -4.05 -21.08 -4.76
N LYS A 172 -4.53 -19.88 -5.11
CA LYS A 172 -4.93 -19.57 -6.49
C LYS A 172 -3.73 -19.46 -7.44
N LEU A 173 -2.59 -18.94 -6.99
CA LEU A 173 -1.35 -18.92 -7.76
C LEU A 173 -0.83 -20.36 -8.03
N GLU A 174 -0.96 -21.27 -7.06
CA GLU A 174 -0.67 -22.70 -7.24
C GLU A 174 -1.64 -23.35 -8.26
N GLU A 175 -2.95 -23.09 -8.16
CA GLU A 175 -3.95 -23.56 -9.12
C GLU A 175 -3.65 -23.10 -10.56
N LEU A 176 -3.39 -21.81 -10.75
CA LEU A 176 -3.10 -21.22 -12.06
C LEU A 176 -1.82 -21.81 -12.65
N THR A 177 -0.74 -21.90 -11.88
CA THR A 177 0.54 -22.47 -12.35
C THR A 177 0.50 -23.98 -12.60
N MET A 178 -0.46 -24.72 -12.01
CA MET A 178 -0.72 -26.13 -12.35
C MET A 178 -1.59 -26.33 -13.61
N THR A 179 -2.39 -25.33 -14.00
CA THR A 179 -3.42 -25.48 -15.05
C THR A 179 -3.12 -24.70 -16.33
N GLY A 180 -2.37 -23.60 -16.24
CA GLY A 180 -1.93 -22.75 -17.35
C GLY A 180 -0.42 -22.82 -17.62
N ASN A 181 0.05 -21.86 -18.43
CA ASN A 181 1.48 -21.65 -18.74
C ASN A 181 1.89 -20.26 -18.25
N PHE A 182 1.66 -19.98 -16.97
CA PHE A 182 1.96 -18.68 -16.38
C PHE A 182 3.39 -18.62 -15.87
N ASN A 183 4.19 -17.73 -16.45
CA ASN A 183 5.62 -17.61 -16.17
C ASN A 183 5.98 -16.29 -15.46
N ASN A 184 5.08 -15.30 -15.53
CA ASN A 184 5.27 -13.98 -14.92
C ASN A 184 4.18 -13.71 -13.87
N LEU A 185 4.60 -13.21 -12.71
CA LEU A 185 3.73 -12.66 -11.68
C LEU A 185 4.02 -11.18 -11.50
N PHE A 186 3.02 -10.35 -11.78
CA PHE A 186 3.05 -8.93 -11.47
C PHE A 186 2.31 -8.65 -10.17
N ILE A 187 2.90 -7.81 -9.32
CA ILE A 187 2.34 -7.38 -8.05
C ILE A 187 2.22 -5.86 -8.09
N THR A 188 1.05 -5.33 -7.74
CA THR A 188 0.81 -3.88 -7.74
C THR A 188 -0.20 -3.47 -6.69
N GLY A 189 -0.17 -2.19 -6.33
CA GLY A 189 -1.15 -1.53 -5.48
C GLY A 189 -0.80 -0.07 -5.28
N HIS A 190 -1.76 0.68 -4.73
CA HIS A 190 -1.62 2.09 -4.40
C HIS A 190 -1.89 2.31 -2.91
N SER A 191 -1.21 3.26 -2.27
CA SER A 191 -1.45 3.62 -0.85
C SER A 191 -1.31 2.41 0.09
N LEU A 192 -2.33 2.06 0.88
CA LEU A 192 -2.39 0.79 1.62
C LEU A 192 -2.09 -0.44 0.74
N GLY A 193 -2.59 -0.48 -0.50
CA GLY A 193 -2.32 -1.56 -1.45
C GLY A 193 -0.86 -1.64 -1.85
N ALA A 194 -0.15 -0.51 -1.88
CA ALA A 194 1.30 -0.48 -2.11
C ALA A 194 2.07 -1.07 -0.91
N ALA A 195 1.60 -0.83 0.33
CA ALA A 195 2.14 -1.48 1.52
C ALA A 195 1.92 -3.00 1.51
N LEU A 196 0.73 -3.46 1.08
CA LEU A 196 0.44 -4.88 0.88
C LEU A 196 1.32 -5.49 -0.23
N ALA A 197 1.60 -4.76 -1.31
CA ALA A 197 2.51 -5.19 -2.36
C ALA A 197 3.97 -5.35 -1.87
N PHE A 198 4.43 -4.49 -0.95
CA PHE A 198 5.74 -4.65 -0.29
C PHE A 198 5.79 -5.89 0.61
N LEU A 199 4.70 -6.25 1.31
CA LEU A 199 4.64 -7.53 2.04
C LEU A 199 4.56 -8.73 1.09
N ALA A 200 3.80 -8.61 -0.01
CA ALA A 200 3.58 -9.68 -0.96
C ALA A 200 4.84 -10.09 -1.74
N PHE A 201 5.67 -9.13 -2.14
CA PHE A 201 6.82 -9.40 -3.00
C PHE A 201 7.81 -10.43 -2.44
N PRO A 202 8.38 -10.29 -1.21
CA PRO A 202 9.35 -11.24 -0.71
C PRO A 202 8.74 -12.61 -0.33
N ASP A 203 7.47 -12.63 0.10
CA ASP A 203 6.70 -13.87 0.34
C ASP A 203 6.53 -14.66 -0.96
N PHE A 204 5.86 -14.07 -1.95
CA PHE A 204 5.55 -14.74 -3.21
C PHE A 204 6.83 -15.16 -3.91
N SER A 205 7.87 -14.31 -3.93
CA SER A 205 9.17 -14.61 -4.53
C SER A 205 9.83 -15.90 -4.01
N GLN A 206 9.53 -16.31 -2.76
CA GLN A 206 10.03 -17.53 -2.12
C GLN A 206 9.03 -18.69 -2.19
N ASN A 207 7.72 -18.42 -2.19
CA ASN A 207 6.67 -19.44 -2.07
C ASN A 207 6.05 -19.85 -3.43
N VAL A 208 6.17 -19.06 -4.51
CA VAL A 208 5.66 -19.42 -5.86
C VAL A 208 6.68 -20.16 -6.72
N GLY A 209 6.86 -21.46 -6.43
CA GLY A 209 7.94 -22.28 -7.00
C GLY A 209 7.88 -22.62 -8.50
N MET A 210 6.80 -22.26 -9.22
CA MET A 210 6.64 -22.52 -10.66
C MET A 210 6.62 -21.24 -11.52
N ILE A 211 6.89 -20.07 -10.93
CA ILE A 211 6.87 -18.78 -11.64
C ILE A 211 8.31 -18.32 -11.89
N ASP A 212 8.67 -18.14 -13.17
CA ASP A 212 10.01 -17.76 -13.60
C ASP A 212 10.36 -16.32 -13.21
N SER A 213 9.42 -15.37 -13.29
CA SER A 213 9.61 -13.95 -12.97
C SER A 213 8.56 -13.41 -11.99
N VAL A 214 8.99 -12.67 -10.96
CA VAL A 214 8.12 -11.87 -10.08
C VAL A 214 8.56 -10.42 -10.16
N THR A 215 7.61 -9.53 -10.42
CA THR A 215 7.86 -8.12 -10.69
C THR A 215 6.86 -7.27 -9.92
N MET A 216 7.33 -6.36 -9.05
CA MET A 216 6.50 -5.47 -8.24
C MET A 216 6.64 -4.03 -8.71
N TYR A 217 5.54 -3.36 -9.03
CA TYR A 217 5.49 -1.90 -9.21
C TYR A 217 4.36 -1.40 -8.30
N ASN A 218 4.66 -0.48 -7.39
CA ASN A 218 3.62 0.14 -6.56
C ASN A 218 3.69 1.68 -6.60
N PHE A 219 2.60 2.30 -6.15
CA PHE A 219 2.37 3.73 -6.26
C PHE A 219 2.07 4.29 -4.87
N ALA A 220 2.72 5.40 -4.51
CA ALA A 220 2.45 6.10 -3.25
C ALA A 220 2.60 5.25 -1.97
N GLY A 221 3.49 4.25 -1.98
CA GLY A 221 3.66 3.34 -0.85
C GLY A 221 4.32 3.99 0.38
N PRO A 222 3.73 3.88 1.58
CA PRO A 222 4.39 4.24 2.83
C PRO A 222 5.51 3.26 3.17
N ALA A 223 6.41 3.62 4.09
CA ALA A 223 7.44 2.69 4.57
C ALA A 223 6.82 1.60 5.47
N VAL A 224 7.19 0.33 5.25
CA VAL A 224 6.46 -0.83 5.79
C VAL A 224 7.13 -1.48 6.99
N GLY A 225 8.47 -1.43 7.10
CA GLY A 225 9.20 -2.18 8.12
C GLY A 225 10.55 -1.58 8.50
N ASP A 226 11.24 -2.29 9.39
CA ASP A 226 12.57 -1.96 9.89
C ASP A 226 13.70 -2.30 8.91
N SER A 227 14.94 -1.91 9.23
CA SER A 227 16.12 -2.25 8.42
C SER A 227 16.33 -3.75 8.24
N GLN A 228 15.78 -4.61 9.12
CA GLN A 228 15.87 -6.06 8.94
C GLN A 228 14.83 -6.55 7.92
N PHE A 229 13.63 -5.96 7.87
CA PHE A 229 12.68 -6.17 6.78
C PHE A 229 13.28 -5.71 5.45
N VAL A 230 13.79 -4.48 5.38
CA VAL A 230 14.44 -3.92 4.17
C VAL A 230 15.59 -4.81 3.70
N SER A 231 16.51 -5.18 4.61
CA SER A 231 17.64 -6.06 4.27
C SER A 231 17.21 -7.44 3.76
N THR A 232 16.07 -7.97 4.21
CA THR A 232 15.53 -9.28 3.76
C THR A 232 14.74 -9.15 2.46
N TYR A 233 14.06 -8.02 2.25
CA TYR A 233 13.38 -7.67 1.01
C TYR A 233 14.40 -7.55 -0.14
N GLU A 234 15.43 -6.71 0.02
CA GLU A 234 16.48 -6.49 -0.98
C GLU A 234 17.31 -7.75 -1.23
N ALA A 235 17.52 -8.60 -0.22
CA ALA A 235 18.15 -9.91 -0.40
C ALA A 235 17.29 -10.92 -1.21
N THR A 236 16.00 -10.63 -1.42
CA THR A 236 15.11 -11.40 -2.29
C THR A 236 15.19 -10.94 -3.75
N GLU A 237 15.68 -9.73 -4.00
CA GLU A 237 15.82 -9.19 -5.35
C GLU A 237 16.90 -9.89 -6.17
N SER A 238 16.63 -10.07 -7.45
CA SER A 238 17.50 -10.74 -8.42
C SER A 238 17.05 -10.44 -9.85
N LEU A 239 17.76 -10.95 -10.86
CA LEU A 239 17.45 -10.72 -12.28
C LEU A 239 15.98 -10.99 -12.67
N ASN A 240 15.31 -11.93 -11.97
CA ASN A 240 13.91 -12.29 -12.21
C ASN A 240 13.01 -12.01 -10.98
N ARG A 241 13.48 -11.22 -10.01
CA ARG A 241 12.74 -10.80 -8.81
C ARG A 241 13.04 -9.32 -8.64
N ILE A 242 12.25 -8.45 -9.26
CA ILE A 242 12.52 -7.01 -9.33
C ILE A 242 11.38 -6.21 -8.72
N SER A 243 11.72 -5.10 -8.05
CA SER A 243 10.75 -4.20 -7.45
C SER A 243 11.04 -2.73 -7.82
N PHE A 244 9.98 -1.94 -7.95
CA PHE A 244 10.05 -0.49 -8.10
C PHE A 244 8.94 0.19 -7.30
N ARG A 245 9.26 1.30 -6.64
CA ARG A 245 8.29 2.15 -5.93
C ARG A 245 8.19 3.52 -6.59
N ILE A 246 7.02 3.84 -7.14
CA ILE A 246 6.75 5.09 -7.84
C ILE A 246 6.24 6.10 -6.83
N VAL A 247 6.92 7.24 -6.72
CA VAL A 247 6.70 8.25 -5.68
C VAL A 247 6.54 9.63 -6.31
N ASN A 248 5.41 10.29 -6.05
CA ASN A 248 5.28 11.72 -6.28
C ASN A 248 6.08 12.48 -5.20
N THR A 249 6.98 13.37 -5.61
CA THR A 249 7.84 14.13 -4.68
C THR A 249 7.09 15.08 -3.74
N ASN A 250 5.81 15.36 -4.01
CA ASN A 250 4.94 16.18 -3.17
C ASN A 250 4.02 15.34 -2.26
N ASP A 251 3.86 14.05 -2.52
CA ASP A 251 2.97 13.16 -1.78
C ASP A 251 3.49 12.89 -0.36
N LEU A 252 2.62 13.11 0.61
CA LEU A 252 2.91 12.90 2.01
C LEU A 252 3.08 11.43 2.38
N ILE A 253 2.31 10.51 1.78
CA ILE A 253 2.19 9.13 2.28
C ILE A 253 3.52 8.35 2.15
N PRO A 254 4.31 8.47 1.06
CA PRO A 254 5.66 7.93 1.01
C PRO A 254 6.64 8.54 2.03
N MET A 255 6.35 9.69 2.63
CA MET A 255 7.15 10.28 3.71
C MET A 255 6.75 9.74 5.10
N LEU A 256 5.73 8.89 5.16
CA LEU A 256 5.18 8.33 6.39
C LEU A 256 5.37 6.79 6.46
N PRO A 257 5.48 6.20 7.67
CA PRO A 257 5.69 6.88 8.95
C PRO A 257 7.01 7.69 8.96
N PRO A 258 7.15 8.75 9.78
CA PRO A 258 8.23 9.72 9.61
C PRO A 258 9.63 9.08 9.68
N LEU A 259 10.30 9.08 8.53
CA LEU A 259 11.57 8.39 8.32
C LEU A 259 12.69 9.00 9.18
N GLY A 260 13.56 8.15 9.71
CA GLY A 260 14.69 8.57 10.55
C GLY A 260 14.34 8.90 12.00
N LEU A 261 13.11 8.60 12.46
CA LEU A 261 12.80 8.49 13.88
C LEU A 261 13.50 7.26 14.49
N ASP A 262 14.60 7.48 15.20
CA ASP A 262 15.32 6.46 15.97
C ASP A 262 14.60 6.19 17.30
N CYS A 263 13.53 5.40 17.22
CA CYS A 263 12.70 5.04 18.36
C CYS A 263 12.92 3.58 18.77
N PHE A 264 13.19 3.34 20.05
CA PHE A 264 13.59 2.01 20.58
C PHE A 264 12.58 0.87 20.29
N LEU A 265 11.33 1.19 19.94
CA LEU A 265 10.26 0.23 19.68
C LEU A 265 9.70 0.29 18.24
N PHE A 266 10.17 1.22 17.41
CA PHE A 266 9.78 1.29 16.00
C PHE A 266 10.80 2.09 15.18
N SER A 267 11.19 1.59 14.02
CA SER A 267 12.00 2.31 13.05
C SER A 267 11.57 1.91 11.66
N TYR A 268 11.34 2.88 10.77
CA TYR A 268 10.84 2.63 9.44
C TYR A 268 11.81 3.15 8.39
N GLU A 269 12.13 2.27 7.44
CA GLU A 269 13.04 2.51 6.33
C GLU A 269 12.35 2.08 5.03
N HIS A 270 12.67 2.78 3.94
CA HIS A 270 12.25 2.36 2.60
C HIS A 270 13.23 1.35 2.02
N VAL A 271 12.69 0.44 1.23
CA VAL A 271 13.49 -0.36 0.29
C VAL A 271 14.01 0.52 -0.85
N ASP A 272 15.07 0.07 -1.51
CA ASP A 272 15.57 0.62 -2.77
C ASP A 272 14.52 0.57 -3.93
N GLY A 273 14.91 1.00 -5.13
CA GLY A 273 14.03 0.98 -6.31
C GLY A 273 13.07 2.17 -6.45
N GLU A 274 13.38 3.32 -5.83
CA GLU A 274 12.58 4.55 -5.97
C GLU A 274 12.63 5.13 -7.39
N VAL A 275 11.46 5.39 -7.96
CA VAL A 275 11.28 6.13 -9.22
C VAL A 275 10.41 7.35 -8.94
N THR A 276 11.01 8.54 -9.05
CA THR A 276 10.33 9.79 -8.72
C THR A 276 9.57 10.38 -9.91
N ILE A 277 8.34 10.83 -9.62
CA ILE A 277 7.53 11.71 -10.47
C ILE A 277 7.17 12.97 -9.66
N THR A 278 6.63 14.01 -10.30
CA THR A 278 6.28 15.26 -9.61
C THR A 278 5.03 15.88 -10.21
N PHE A 279 3.99 16.07 -9.39
CA PHE A 279 2.77 16.81 -9.70
C PHE A 279 2.18 17.44 -8.43
N GLY A 280 1.10 18.20 -8.54
CA GLY A 280 0.40 18.80 -7.39
C GLY A 280 1.20 19.88 -6.64
N THR A 281 0.96 20.01 -5.33
CA THR A 281 1.42 21.13 -4.50
C THR A 281 2.56 20.70 -3.57
N GLN A 282 3.68 21.43 -3.56
CA GLN A 282 4.69 21.18 -2.52
C GLN A 282 4.14 21.54 -1.12
N LEU A 283 3.77 20.51 -0.36
CA LEU A 283 3.33 20.60 1.02
C LEU A 283 4.37 21.27 1.94
N PRO A 284 3.94 21.92 3.04
CA PRO A 284 4.87 22.45 4.04
C PRO A 284 5.71 21.32 4.70
N PRO A 285 6.80 21.64 5.39
CA PRO A 285 7.54 20.63 6.14
C PRO A 285 6.67 20.01 7.25
N LEU A 286 6.83 18.70 7.46
CA LEU A 286 6.26 18.00 8.61
C LEU A 286 6.75 18.59 9.95
N PRO A 287 5.99 18.40 11.04
CA PRO A 287 6.43 18.75 12.40
C PRO A 287 7.76 18.09 12.79
N ASP A 288 8.50 18.74 13.70
CA ASP A 288 9.72 18.19 14.29
C ASP A 288 9.39 17.23 15.44
N PHE A 289 9.18 15.97 15.10
CA PHE A 289 8.85 14.88 16.03
C PHE A 289 10.00 14.51 17.00
N ALA A 290 11.22 15.07 16.83
CA ALA A 290 12.39 14.68 17.64
C ALA A 290 12.28 15.02 19.13
N ASN A 291 11.28 15.82 19.53
CA ASN A 291 11.02 16.20 20.92
C ASN A 291 9.84 15.42 21.55
N ASP A 292 9.16 14.56 20.78
CA ASP A 292 7.98 13.82 21.26
C ASP A 292 8.34 12.52 22.01
N ASP A 293 9.62 12.28 22.29
CA ASP A 293 10.16 11.11 23.02
C ASP A 293 9.60 9.76 22.52
N CYS A 294 9.30 9.67 21.22
CA CYS A 294 8.70 8.51 20.55
C CYS A 294 7.27 8.15 21.00
N ASP A 295 6.50 9.12 21.51
CA ASP A 295 5.08 8.96 21.76
C ASP A 295 4.28 8.90 20.44
N LEU A 296 4.02 7.68 19.98
CA LEU A 296 3.20 7.37 18.81
C LEU A 296 1.82 8.05 18.83
N ILE A 297 1.23 8.29 20.00
CA ILE A 297 -0.07 8.96 20.13
C ILE A 297 0.10 10.44 19.78
N THR A 298 1.08 11.11 20.39
CA THR A 298 1.39 12.53 20.11
C THR A 298 1.80 12.74 18.64
N ILE A 299 2.64 11.86 18.09
CA ILE A 299 3.04 11.89 16.67
C ILE A 299 1.83 11.71 15.75
N GLY A 300 0.92 10.78 16.07
CA GLY A 300 -0.32 10.58 15.33
C GLY A 300 -1.32 11.73 15.43
N GLU A 301 -1.49 12.34 16.60
CA GLU A 301 -2.31 13.55 16.76
C GLU A 301 -1.75 14.73 15.93
N GLN A 302 -0.43 14.89 15.88
CA GLN A 302 0.23 15.91 15.06
C GLN A 302 0.06 15.63 13.55
N LEU A 303 0.26 14.39 13.10
CA LEU A 303 0.08 14.00 11.70
C LEU A 303 -1.38 14.09 11.25
N THR A 304 -2.33 13.70 12.11
CA THR A 304 -3.77 13.90 11.86
C THR A 304 -4.11 15.39 11.75
N THR A 305 -3.57 16.23 12.65
CA THR A 305 -3.76 17.68 12.59
C THR A 305 -3.17 18.29 11.32
N TYR A 306 -1.97 17.83 10.93
CA TYR A 306 -1.32 18.23 9.68
C TYR A 306 -2.15 17.84 8.45
N GLY A 307 -2.67 16.60 8.41
CA GLY A 307 -3.56 16.12 7.36
C GLY A 307 -4.83 16.96 7.24
N ILE A 308 -5.50 17.25 8.36
CA ILE A 308 -6.71 18.10 8.40
C ILE A 308 -6.46 19.52 7.87
N ILE A 309 -5.25 20.06 8.03
CA ILE A 309 -4.90 21.43 7.60
C ILE A 309 -4.60 21.50 6.10
N ASN A 310 -4.02 20.45 5.51
CA ASN A 310 -3.58 20.42 4.11
C ASN A 310 -4.33 19.36 3.28
N MET A 311 -5.56 19.01 3.68
CA MET A 311 -6.31 17.85 3.17
C MET A 311 -6.48 17.85 1.65
N ASP A 312 -6.84 19.00 1.08
CA ASP A 312 -7.13 19.12 -0.36
C ASP A 312 -5.85 18.88 -1.19
N ASP A 313 -4.72 19.47 -0.80
CA ASP A 313 -3.42 19.25 -1.47
C ASP A 313 -2.96 17.79 -1.31
N ILE A 314 -3.09 17.20 -0.11
CA ILE A 314 -2.73 15.79 0.15
C ILE A 314 -3.58 14.83 -0.70
N LEU A 315 -4.88 15.11 -0.90
CA LEU A 315 -5.76 14.30 -1.75
C LEU A 315 -5.34 14.36 -3.22
N GLU A 316 -4.98 15.54 -3.73
CA GLU A 316 -4.47 15.70 -5.10
C GLU A 316 -3.12 15.00 -5.27
N ASP A 317 -2.16 15.24 -4.35
CA ASP A 317 -0.81 14.68 -4.39
C ASP A 317 -0.77 13.15 -4.25
N HIS A 318 -1.76 12.56 -3.57
CA HIS A 318 -1.93 11.12 -3.31
C HIS A 318 -3.05 10.46 -4.16
N SER A 319 -3.49 11.12 -5.23
CA SER A 319 -4.51 10.58 -6.13
C SER A 319 -3.93 9.52 -7.07
N MET A 320 -4.45 8.29 -7.05
CA MET A 320 -4.03 7.27 -8.03
C MET A 320 -4.35 7.70 -9.47
N CYS A 321 -5.45 8.46 -9.66
CA CYS A 321 -5.79 9.06 -10.95
C CYS A 321 -4.70 10.04 -11.43
N THR A 322 -4.15 10.87 -10.56
CA THR A 322 -3.09 11.83 -10.91
C THR A 322 -1.73 11.15 -11.09
N TYR A 323 -1.41 10.10 -10.30
CA TYR A 323 -0.27 9.21 -10.57
C TYR A 323 -0.39 8.59 -11.98
N PHE A 324 -1.55 8.05 -12.33
CA PHE A 324 -1.80 7.40 -13.62
C PHE A 324 -1.71 8.38 -14.80
N ASP A 325 -2.36 9.55 -14.73
CA ASP A 325 -2.28 10.56 -15.81
C ASP A 325 -0.84 11.08 -15.99
N THR A 326 -0.10 11.29 -14.90
CA THR A 326 1.31 11.68 -14.96
C THR A 326 2.16 10.64 -15.68
N LEU A 327 1.99 9.35 -15.38
CA LEU A 327 2.68 8.27 -16.08
C LEU A 327 2.24 8.18 -17.55
N CYS A 328 0.95 8.35 -17.83
CA CYS A 328 0.43 8.43 -19.20
C CYS A 328 1.05 9.59 -20.01
N MET A 329 1.26 10.76 -19.40
CA MET A 329 1.94 11.89 -20.02
C MET A 329 3.42 11.63 -20.32
N MET A 330 4.08 10.77 -19.54
CA MET A 330 5.46 10.32 -19.76
C MET A 330 5.56 9.20 -20.81
N GLY A 331 4.51 8.40 -20.98
CA GLY A 331 4.45 7.23 -21.87
C GLY A 331 4.44 7.55 -23.36
N SER A 332 4.50 6.50 -24.19
CA SER A 332 4.61 6.63 -25.64
C SER A 332 3.36 7.18 -26.34
N SER A 333 2.17 7.02 -25.73
CA SER A 333 0.88 7.38 -26.34
C SER A 333 -0.11 8.04 -25.34
N PRO A 334 0.17 9.26 -24.84
CA PRO A 334 -0.59 9.86 -23.73
C PRO A 334 -2.11 9.94 -23.95
N GLY A 335 -2.55 10.38 -25.13
CA GLY A 335 -3.98 10.59 -25.42
C GLY A 335 -4.83 9.32 -25.52
N THR A 336 -4.23 8.15 -25.73
CA THR A 336 -4.90 6.84 -25.63
C THR A 336 -4.69 6.20 -24.26
N CYS A 337 -3.63 6.57 -23.55
CA CYS A 337 -3.35 6.12 -22.21
C CYS A 337 -4.36 6.70 -21.21
N ALA A 338 -4.60 8.01 -21.22
CA ALA A 338 -5.57 8.66 -20.33
C ALA A 338 -7.01 8.11 -20.48
N GLN A 339 -7.36 7.49 -21.63
CA GLN A 339 -8.66 6.84 -21.85
C GLN A 339 -8.84 5.52 -21.07
N ARG A 340 -7.79 5.03 -20.41
CA ARG A 340 -7.77 3.86 -19.53
C ARG A 340 -7.93 4.22 -18.03
N ALA A 341 -8.11 5.51 -17.69
CA ALA A 341 -8.25 5.99 -16.32
C ALA A 341 -9.63 5.64 -15.71
N ILE A 342 -9.86 4.35 -15.47
CA ILE A 342 -11.12 3.83 -14.94
C ILE A 342 -11.41 4.45 -13.57
N GLY A 343 -12.64 4.94 -13.39
CA GLY A 343 -13.09 5.57 -12.14
C GLY A 343 -12.67 7.03 -11.94
N CYS A 344 -11.85 7.61 -12.82
CA CYS A 344 -11.33 8.99 -12.65
C CYS A 344 -12.21 10.10 -13.28
N ASP A 345 -13.29 9.74 -13.97
CA ASP A 345 -14.12 10.67 -14.78
C ASP A 345 -15.20 11.44 -13.98
N ASP A 346 -15.47 11.07 -12.73
CA ASP A 346 -16.59 11.63 -11.93
C ASP A 346 -16.17 12.72 -10.92
N GLY A 347 -14.87 12.99 -10.80
CA GLY A 347 -14.29 13.93 -9.84
C GLY A 347 -14.03 13.30 -8.46
N ASN A 348 -13.93 11.98 -8.37
CA ASN A 348 -13.39 11.28 -7.21
C ASN A 348 -11.88 11.02 -7.43
N ASP A 349 -11.02 11.65 -6.62
CA ASP A 349 -9.56 11.58 -6.79
C ASP A 349 -8.97 10.20 -6.42
N ASN A 350 -9.73 9.35 -5.72
CA ASN A 350 -9.51 7.91 -5.59
C ASN A 350 -10.87 7.19 -5.66
N PRO A 351 -11.21 6.49 -6.76
CA PRO A 351 -12.53 5.85 -6.96
C PRO A 351 -13.06 4.99 -5.80
#